data_AF-M1WHN0-F1
#
_entry.id   AF-M1WHN0-F1
#
_cell.length_a   1.000
_cell.length_b   1.000
_cell.length_c   1.000
_cell.angle_alpha   90.00
_cell.angle_beta   90.00
_cell.angle_gamma   90.00
#
_symmetry.space_group_name_H-M   'P 1'
#
loop_
_entity.id
_entity.type
_entity.pdbx_description
1 polymer ?
#
loop_
_entity_poly.entity_id
_entity_poly.type
_entity_poly.pdbx_seq_one_letter_code
_entity_poly.pdbx_strand_id
1 'polypeptide(L)'
;MPARTLPTFTRSEVESHNSASSCYVTIGSKVYDVTDFVDDHPGGGSLIIDYAGKDVEDILKDSTSHPHSEAAYEVLDDCLVGFVVNEKSAHTNGFDKLVDGAADSASDDAATDVHPRTGMSCEEDLSKDTDYTQDYKKHKFLDLTKPLLPQVWNGGFSKKFYLDQVHRPRHYKGGASAPLFGNFLEPLTKTPWWVVPTLWLPCASYGLYLASQGLQSPLVVAAYFLFGLFFWTLIEYCMHRFLFHLDDYLPDNRVFITAHFLLHGVHHYLPMDKYRLVMPPTLFVVLATPFWKLVHFLFSYSWYAATAIYCGGIFGYICYDLTHYFLHHENLPLWYKQLKKYHLAHHFLDYELGFGVTSKFWDQIFGTELQTSLKTK
;
A
#
# COMPACT_ATOMS: atom_id res chain seq x y z
N MET A 1 -5.56 17.49 -18.52
CA MET A 1 -5.77 18.38 -17.36
C MET A 1 -4.37 18.78 -16.87
N PRO A 2 -4.11 20.08 -16.60
CA PRO A 2 -2.77 20.54 -16.22
C PRO A 2 -2.39 20.02 -14.82
N ALA A 3 -1.11 19.71 -14.61
CA ALA A 3 -0.54 19.26 -13.35
C ALA A 3 -0.78 20.31 -12.25
N ARG A 4 -1.36 19.91 -11.11
CA ARG A 4 -1.52 20.80 -9.96
C ARG A 4 -0.19 20.90 -9.21
N THR A 5 0.62 21.89 -9.57
CA THR A 5 1.50 22.54 -8.59
C THR A 5 0.61 23.15 -7.52
N LEU A 6 0.86 22.86 -6.23
CA LEU A 6 0.09 23.50 -5.16
C LEU A 6 0.17 25.03 -5.32
N PRO A 7 -0.96 25.74 -5.21
CA PRO A 7 -1.00 27.18 -5.43
C PRO A 7 -0.12 27.94 -4.44
N THR A 8 0.38 29.08 -4.89
CA THR A 8 1.02 30.06 -4.04
C THR A 8 0.02 31.12 -3.62
N PHE A 9 -0.02 31.44 -2.33
CA PHE A 9 -0.87 32.47 -1.76
C PHE A 9 -0.02 33.67 -1.33
N THR A 10 -0.58 34.85 -1.45
CA THR A 10 -0.10 36.04 -0.73
C THR A 10 -0.56 35.96 0.72
N ARG A 11 0.16 36.65 1.63
CA ARG A 11 -0.25 36.73 3.04
C ARG A 11 -1.68 37.28 3.17
N SER A 12 -2.01 38.29 2.38
CA SER A 12 -3.34 38.93 2.34
C SER A 12 -4.45 37.97 1.90
N GLU A 13 -4.18 37.04 0.98
CA GLU A 13 -5.15 36.04 0.57
C GLU A 13 -5.43 35.05 1.70
N VAL A 14 -4.40 34.57 2.40
CA VAL A 14 -4.58 33.67 3.54
C VAL A 14 -5.35 34.35 4.67
N GLU A 15 -5.05 35.61 4.97
CA GLU A 15 -5.75 36.40 6.00
C GLU A 15 -7.24 36.64 5.69
N SER A 16 -7.63 36.53 4.42
CA SER A 16 -9.04 36.65 4.00
C SER A 16 -9.87 35.40 4.32
N HIS A 17 -9.23 34.25 4.57
CA HIS A 17 -9.85 32.99 4.95
C HIS A 17 -9.93 32.86 6.48
N ASN A 18 -10.76 33.71 7.09
CA ASN A 18 -10.82 33.94 8.54
C ASN A 18 -12.17 33.57 9.20
N SER A 19 -12.92 32.63 8.63
CA SER A 19 -14.28 32.27 9.10
C SER A 19 -14.49 30.76 9.20
N ALA A 20 -15.53 30.31 9.92
CA ALA A 20 -15.83 28.88 10.03
C ALA A 20 -16.11 28.18 8.69
N SER A 21 -16.65 28.90 7.70
CA SER A 21 -16.90 28.38 6.35
C SER A 21 -15.70 28.51 5.41
N SER A 22 -14.61 29.13 5.86
CA SER A 22 -13.37 29.29 5.11
C SER A 22 -12.25 29.69 6.07
N CYS A 23 -11.51 28.68 6.56
CA CYS A 23 -10.58 28.81 7.68
C CYS A 23 -9.20 28.30 7.31
N TYR A 24 -8.27 29.21 7.02
CA TYR A 24 -6.91 28.84 6.61
C TYR A 24 -5.93 29.18 7.72
N VAL A 25 -4.89 28.38 7.90
CA VAL A 25 -3.81 28.66 8.85
C VAL A 25 -2.45 28.45 8.20
N THR A 26 -1.40 29.00 8.81
CA THR A 26 -0.02 28.90 8.30
C THR A 26 0.93 28.32 9.33
N ILE A 27 1.95 27.60 8.86
CA ILE A 27 3.16 27.28 9.62
C ILE A 27 4.34 27.61 8.73
N GLY A 28 5.03 28.70 9.04
CA GLY A 28 6.14 29.19 8.24
C GLY A 28 5.69 29.60 6.83
N SER A 29 6.11 28.82 5.81
CA SER A 29 5.73 29.08 4.42
C SER A 29 4.56 28.23 3.92
N LYS A 30 4.06 27.28 4.71
CA LYS A 30 2.97 26.38 4.32
C LYS A 30 1.59 26.97 4.67
N VAL A 31 0.60 26.73 3.82
CA VAL A 31 -0.80 27.14 3.98
C VAL A 31 -1.68 25.91 4.07
N TYR A 32 -2.51 25.83 5.10
CA TYR A 32 -3.41 24.71 5.37
C TYR A 32 -4.87 25.17 5.36
N ASP A 33 -5.73 24.43 4.66
CA ASP A 33 -7.18 24.62 4.70
C ASP A 33 -7.76 23.67 5.75
N VAL A 34 -8.09 24.22 6.91
CA VAL A 34 -8.64 23.45 8.04
C VAL A 34 -10.16 23.62 8.16
N THR A 35 -10.83 24.13 7.11
CA THR A 35 -12.28 24.43 7.12
C THR A 35 -13.10 23.21 7.52
N ASP A 36 -12.85 22.06 6.91
CA ASP A 36 -13.59 20.82 7.21
C ASP A 36 -13.20 20.21 8.57
N PHE A 37 -12.07 20.62 9.15
CA PHE A 37 -11.58 20.12 10.43
C PHE A 37 -12.07 20.96 11.63
N VAL A 38 -12.63 22.15 11.41
CA VAL A 38 -13.07 23.06 12.48
C VAL A 38 -14.01 22.36 13.47
N ASP A 39 -15.01 21.64 12.97
CA ASP A 39 -16.02 20.98 13.82
C ASP A 39 -15.52 19.67 14.45
N ASP A 40 -14.49 19.06 13.87
CA ASP A 40 -13.89 17.79 14.31
C ASP A 40 -12.73 17.98 15.30
N HIS A 41 -12.33 19.24 15.56
CA HIS A 41 -11.23 19.56 16.46
C HIS A 41 -11.54 19.16 17.91
N PRO A 42 -10.73 18.28 18.53
CA PRO A 42 -10.99 17.78 19.89
C PRO A 42 -11.02 18.86 20.98
N GLY A 43 -10.36 20.00 20.75
CA GLY A 43 -10.38 21.17 21.64
C GLY A 43 -11.56 22.12 21.40
N GLY A 44 -12.40 21.85 20.40
CA GLY A 44 -13.51 22.68 19.95
C GLY A 44 -13.12 23.63 18.82
N GLY A 45 -14.03 23.82 17.85
CA GLY A 45 -13.78 24.64 16.65
C GLY A 45 -13.62 26.13 16.90
N SER A 46 -14.16 26.66 18.00
CA SER A 46 -13.98 28.08 18.36
C SER A 46 -12.51 28.46 18.54
N LEU A 47 -11.67 27.54 19.03
CA LEU A 47 -10.24 27.77 19.21
C LEU A 47 -9.49 27.85 17.87
N ILE A 48 -9.94 27.11 16.85
CA ILE A 48 -9.36 27.19 15.51
C ILE A 48 -9.73 28.53 14.85
N ILE A 49 -10.98 28.95 14.99
CA ILE A 49 -11.49 30.20 14.38
C ILE A 49 -10.73 31.42 14.90
N ASP A 50 -10.32 31.45 16.17
CA ASP A 50 -9.52 32.54 16.74
C ASP A 50 -8.15 32.72 16.05
N TYR A 51 -7.66 31.67 15.38
CA TYR A 51 -6.41 31.64 14.62
C TYR A 51 -6.60 31.58 13.10
N ALA A 52 -7.83 31.69 12.61
CA ALA A 52 -8.10 31.72 11.19
C ALA A 52 -7.40 32.91 10.51
N GLY A 53 -6.70 32.64 9.42
CA GLY A 53 -5.84 33.56 8.69
C GLY A 53 -4.46 33.82 9.31
N LYS A 54 -4.07 33.12 10.40
CA LYS A 54 -2.84 33.40 11.16
C LYS A 54 -1.79 32.29 11.06
N ASP A 55 -0.60 32.58 11.57
CA ASP A 55 0.43 31.55 11.79
C ASP A 55 0.17 30.88 13.14
N VAL A 56 0.20 29.54 13.16
CA VAL A 56 -0.14 28.72 14.33
C VAL A 56 1.05 27.95 14.88
N GLU A 57 2.27 28.18 14.38
CA GLU A 57 3.45 27.43 14.81
C GLU A 57 3.71 27.55 16.32
N ASP A 58 3.61 28.77 16.85
CA ASP A 58 3.88 29.05 18.25
C ASP A 58 2.79 28.47 19.18
N ILE A 59 1.52 28.57 18.79
CA ILE A 59 0.41 28.07 19.62
C ILE A 59 0.33 26.54 19.61
N LEU A 60 0.69 25.88 18.50
CA LEU A 60 0.74 24.42 18.45
C LEU A 60 1.86 23.86 19.34
N LYS A 61 2.96 24.60 19.48
CA LYS A 61 4.11 24.25 20.35
C LYS A 61 3.92 24.70 21.80
N ASP A 62 2.87 25.46 22.11
CA ASP A 62 2.63 25.99 23.45
C ASP A 62 2.15 24.92 24.43
N SER A 63 3.10 24.41 25.21
CA SER A 63 2.85 23.47 26.31
C SER A 63 1.91 23.97 27.41
N THR A 64 1.60 25.28 27.49
CA THR A 64 0.66 25.84 28.48
C THR A 64 -0.80 25.77 28.02
N SER A 65 -1.08 25.71 26.72
CA SER A 65 -2.43 25.57 26.17
C SER A 65 -2.87 24.10 26.13
N HIS A 66 -2.05 23.21 25.54
CA HIS A 66 -2.01 21.74 25.67
C HIS A 66 -1.00 21.19 24.64
N PRO A 67 -0.28 20.10 24.93
CA PRO A 67 0.64 19.50 23.96
C PRO A 67 -0.12 18.78 22.85
N HIS A 68 0.10 19.20 21.60
CA HIS A 68 -0.37 18.47 20.43
C HIS A 68 0.49 17.21 20.25
N SER A 69 -0.16 16.04 20.12
CA SER A 69 0.55 14.80 19.80
C SER A 69 1.08 14.83 18.37
N GLU A 70 2.05 13.99 18.03
CA GLU A 70 2.51 13.80 16.64
C GLU A 70 1.35 13.55 15.67
N ALA A 71 0.30 12.82 16.09
CA ALA A 71 -0.89 12.56 15.29
C ALA A 71 -1.68 13.84 14.95
N ALA A 72 -1.63 14.88 15.78
CA ALA A 72 -2.30 16.15 15.49
C ALA A 72 -1.56 16.97 14.42
N TYR A 73 -0.22 16.87 14.38
CA TYR A 73 0.59 17.47 13.32
C TYR A 73 0.40 16.73 11.99
N GLU A 74 0.24 15.40 12.01
CA GLU A 74 -0.07 14.62 10.81
C GLU A 74 -1.45 14.99 10.21
N VAL A 75 -2.48 15.22 11.04
CA VAL A 75 -3.80 15.70 10.56
C VAL A 75 -3.69 17.07 9.90
N LEU A 76 -2.81 17.94 10.42
CA LEU A 76 -2.58 19.24 9.81
C LEU A 76 -1.88 19.14 8.45
N ASP A 77 -0.94 18.19 8.28
CA ASP A 77 -0.27 17.97 7.00
C ASP A 77 -1.24 17.56 5.89
N ASP A 78 -2.29 16.78 6.21
CA ASP A 78 -3.35 16.40 5.26
C ASP A 78 -4.17 17.62 4.76
N CYS A 79 -4.18 18.71 5.54
CA CYS A 79 -4.84 19.97 5.18
C CYS A 79 -3.98 20.90 4.30
N LEU A 80 -2.78 20.48 3.86
CA LEU A 80 -1.86 21.35 3.11
C LEU A 80 -2.41 21.70 1.72
N VAL A 81 -2.64 22.99 1.47
CA VAL A 81 -3.20 23.50 0.21
C VAL A 81 -2.25 24.40 -0.58
N GLY A 82 -1.14 24.86 0.00
CA GLY A 82 -0.18 25.69 -0.75
C GLY A 82 0.92 26.33 0.07
N PHE A 83 1.55 27.36 -0.51
CA PHE A 83 2.67 28.07 0.10
C PHE A 83 2.54 29.59 0.03
N VAL A 84 3.03 30.32 1.05
CA VAL A 84 3.06 31.78 1.07
C VAL A 84 4.29 32.32 0.32
N VAL A 85 4.11 33.26 -0.60
CA VAL A 85 5.22 33.93 -1.31
C VAL A 85 5.57 35.25 -0.63
N ASN A 86 6.86 35.44 -0.31
CA ASN A 86 7.38 36.71 0.21
C ASN A 86 7.78 37.63 -0.94
N GLU A 87 7.30 38.90 -0.94
CA GLU A 87 7.46 39.89 -2.02
C GLU A 87 8.92 40.33 -2.35
N LYS A 88 9.96 39.67 -1.82
CA LYS A 88 11.37 40.07 -1.99
C LYS A 88 12.19 39.24 -2.99
N SER A 89 11.57 38.51 -3.91
CA SER A 89 12.27 37.78 -4.98
C SER A 89 11.96 38.25 -6.40
N ALA A 90 11.41 39.45 -6.57
CA ALA A 90 11.16 40.06 -7.87
C ALA A 90 12.19 41.16 -8.21
N HIS A 91 13.46 40.82 -8.44
CA HIS A 91 14.40 41.68 -9.19
C HIS A 91 15.69 40.93 -9.61
N THR A 92 15.82 40.66 -10.90
CA THR A 92 17.06 40.69 -11.71
C THR A 92 16.65 40.39 -13.17
N ASN A 93 16.31 41.43 -13.93
CA ASN A 93 17.12 42.12 -14.94
C ASN A 93 16.90 41.57 -16.36
N GLY A 94 16.26 42.40 -17.19
CA GLY A 94 16.02 42.11 -18.61
C GLY A 94 17.26 42.26 -19.48
N PHE A 95 17.18 41.67 -20.67
CA PHE A 95 17.90 42.12 -21.86
C PHE A 95 17.08 41.76 -23.10
N ASP A 96 16.75 42.78 -23.87
CA ASP A 96 16.02 42.71 -25.13
C ASP A 96 17.04 42.81 -26.28
N LYS A 97 17.10 41.79 -27.16
CA LYS A 97 17.29 41.86 -28.64
C LYS A 97 17.99 40.63 -29.26
N LEU A 98 17.21 39.96 -30.12
CA LEU A 98 17.48 39.51 -31.50
C LEU A 98 18.76 38.70 -31.80
N VAL A 99 18.60 37.46 -32.28
CA VAL A 99 18.84 37.02 -33.69
C VAL A 99 18.32 35.57 -33.88
N ASP A 100 17.72 35.34 -35.05
CA ASP A 100 17.15 34.11 -35.63
C ASP A 100 17.86 32.77 -35.35
N GLY A 101 17.07 31.69 -35.30
CA GLY A 101 17.52 30.38 -35.77
C GLY A 101 16.89 29.14 -35.13
N ALA A 102 15.87 28.59 -35.79
CA ALA A 102 15.43 27.18 -35.81
C ALA A 102 14.90 26.54 -34.52
N ALA A 103 13.68 26.01 -34.65
CA ALA A 103 12.96 25.21 -33.67
C ALA A 103 13.68 23.91 -33.32
N ASP A 104 13.75 23.59 -32.03
CA ASP A 104 13.54 22.22 -31.57
C ASP A 104 12.94 22.24 -30.16
N SER A 105 11.79 21.58 -30.03
CA SER A 105 11.02 21.48 -28.80
C SER A 105 11.51 20.28 -27.98
N ALA A 106 12.04 20.51 -26.79
CA ALA A 106 12.13 19.48 -25.75
C ALA A 106 11.92 20.14 -24.37
N SER A 107 10.93 19.59 -23.67
CA SER A 107 10.26 20.05 -22.48
C SER A 107 11.09 20.03 -21.21
N ASP A 108 10.90 21.06 -20.39
CA ASP A 108 11.34 21.19 -18.99
C ASP A 108 10.73 20.09 -18.10
N ASP A 109 11.57 19.20 -17.57
CA ASP A 109 11.27 18.32 -16.43
C ASP A 109 11.48 19.10 -15.12
N ALA A 110 10.40 19.63 -14.53
CA ALA A 110 10.40 20.05 -13.14
C ALA A 110 10.17 18.81 -12.24
N ALA A 111 11.24 18.34 -11.61
CA ALA A 111 11.27 17.12 -10.79
C ALA A 111 10.32 17.22 -9.58
N THR A 112 9.21 16.48 -9.65
CA THR A 112 8.48 16.01 -8.47
C THR A 112 9.34 14.93 -7.81
N ASP A 113 9.54 14.99 -6.49
CA ASP A 113 10.35 14.03 -5.73
C ASP A 113 9.63 12.68 -5.70
N VAL A 114 9.81 11.88 -6.76
CA VAL A 114 9.23 10.54 -6.92
C VAL A 114 10.21 9.51 -6.39
N HIS A 115 9.70 8.49 -5.70
CA HIS A 115 10.55 7.43 -5.16
C HIS A 115 11.24 6.67 -6.30
N PRO A 116 12.58 6.53 -6.28
CA PRO A 116 13.34 6.09 -7.46
C PRO A 116 13.04 4.64 -7.90
N ARG A 117 12.56 3.80 -6.98
CA ARG A 117 12.24 2.39 -7.25
C ARG A 117 10.81 2.17 -7.74
N THR A 118 9.83 2.86 -7.15
CA THR A 118 8.40 2.67 -7.44
C THR A 118 7.87 3.72 -8.43
N GLY A 119 8.53 4.88 -8.51
CA GLY A 119 8.12 6.02 -9.34
C GLY A 119 6.94 6.80 -8.77
N MET A 120 6.56 6.56 -7.52
CA MET A 120 5.40 7.18 -6.86
C MET A 120 5.82 8.29 -5.89
N SER A 121 4.96 9.29 -5.74
CA SER A 121 5.17 10.41 -4.82
C SER A 121 4.34 10.28 -3.54
N CYS A 122 3.16 9.65 -3.61
CA CYS A 122 2.24 9.50 -2.48
C CYS A 122 1.32 8.28 -2.64
N GLU A 123 0.47 8.02 -1.64
CA GLU A 123 -0.52 6.93 -1.65
C GLU A 123 -1.55 7.09 -2.78
N GLU A 124 -1.96 8.33 -3.07
CA GLU A 124 -3.00 8.64 -4.06
C GLU A 124 -2.59 8.21 -5.48
N ASP A 125 -1.28 8.17 -5.76
CA ASP A 125 -0.74 7.72 -7.04
C ASP A 125 -1.10 6.25 -7.35
N LEU A 126 -1.36 5.41 -6.34
CA LEU A 126 -1.75 4.01 -6.51
C LEU A 126 -3.10 3.84 -7.22
N SER A 127 -3.96 4.86 -7.15
CA SER A 127 -5.31 4.85 -7.75
C SER A 127 -5.39 5.65 -9.05
N LYS A 128 -4.29 6.23 -9.52
CA LYS A 128 -4.26 7.06 -10.72
C LYS A 128 -4.19 6.22 -11.99
N ASP A 129 -5.21 6.32 -12.83
CA ASP A 129 -5.27 5.65 -14.15
C ASP A 129 -3.96 5.82 -14.94
N THR A 130 -3.39 4.70 -15.38
CA THR A 130 -2.20 4.68 -16.23
C THR A 130 -2.58 4.89 -17.71
N ASP A 131 -1.87 5.76 -18.42
CA ASP A 131 -1.94 5.82 -19.89
C ASP A 131 -1.16 4.64 -20.49
N TYR A 132 -1.88 3.69 -21.07
CA TYR A 132 -1.31 2.43 -21.54
C TYR A 132 -0.27 2.61 -22.65
N THR A 133 -0.53 3.53 -23.58
CA THR A 133 0.33 3.72 -24.74
C THR A 133 1.60 4.44 -24.31
N GLN A 134 1.47 5.44 -23.44
CA GLN A 134 2.61 6.18 -22.90
C GLN A 134 3.46 5.30 -21.98
N ASP A 135 2.86 4.50 -21.08
CA ASP A 135 3.58 3.58 -20.19
C ASP A 135 4.40 2.57 -20.99
N TYR A 136 3.79 1.88 -21.96
CA TYR A 136 4.51 0.93 -22.81
C TYR A 136 5.59 1.62 -23.65
N LYS A 137 5.34 2.83 -24.16
CA LYS A 137 6.35 3.59 -24.92
C LYS A 137 7.56 3.96 -24.05
N LYS A 138 7.33 4.37 -22.80
CA LYS A 138 8.36 4.83 -21.86
C LYS A 138 9.14 3.67 -21.25
N HIS A 139 8.45 2.66 -20.73
CA HIS A 139 9.04 1.61 -19.89
C HIS A 139 9.37 0.32 -20.65
N LYS A 140 8.77 0.08 -21.83
CA LYS A 140 9.00 -1.12 -22.65
C LYS A 140 8.79 -2.44 -21.87
N PHE A 141 7.90 -2.43 -20.89
CA PHE A 141 7.61 -3.59 -20.05
C PHE A 141 6.40 -4.38 -20.56
N LEU A 142 5.20 -4.10 -20.04
CA LEU A 142 3.96 -4.77 -20.44
C LEU A 142 3.00 -3.78 -21.11
N ASP A 143 2.43 -4.19 -22.23
CA ASP A 143 1.39 -3.44 -22.94
C ASP A 143 0.03 -3.77 -22.32
N LEU A 144 -0.52 -2.83 -21.53
CA LEU A 144 -1.81 -2.97 -20.85
C LEU A 144 -3.00 -3.10 -21.82
N THR A 145 -2.83 -2.81 -23.12
CA THR A 145 -3.89 -3.02 -24.11
C THR A 145 -4.06 -4.49 -24.52
N LYS A 146 -3.15 -5.37 -24.09
CA LYS A 146 -3.08 -6.79 -24.46
C LYS A 146 -3.02 -7.70 -23.24
N PRO A 147 -3.33 -9.00 -23.38
CA PRO A 147 -3.19 -9.97 -22.30
C PRO A 147 -1.77 -10.01 -21.72
N LEU A 148 -1.64 -9.90 -20.39
CA LEU A 148 -0.35 -9.74 -19.72
C LEU A 148 0.46 -11.04 -19.64
N LEU A 149 -0.18 -12.18 -19.39
CA LEU A 149 0.55 -13.43 -19.12
C LEU A 149 1.37 -13.93 -20.33
N PRO A 150 0.85 -13.90 -21.58
CA PRO A 150 1.67 -14.23 -22.76
C PRO A 150 2.86 -13.28 -22.95
N GLN A 151 2.74 -12.02 -22.53
CA GLN A 151 3.82 -11.03 -22.58
C GLN A 151 4.89 -11.33 -21.53
N VAL A 152 4.51 -11.70 -20.31
CA VAL A 152 5.47 -12.15 -19.29
C VAL A 152 6.20 -13.42 -19.73
N TRP A 153 5.46 -14.39 -20.29
CA TRP A 153 6.03 -15.68 -20.71
C TRP A 153 6.98 -15.58 -21.92
N ASN A 154 6.64 -14.74 -22.91
CA ASN A 154 7.38 -14.61 -24.17
C ASN A 154 8.22 -13.32 -24.27
N GLY A 155 8.16 -12.44 -23.28
CA GLY A 155 8.76 -11.10 -23.34
C GLY A 155 10.28 -11.08 -23.30
N GLY A 156 10.93 -12.18 -22.89
CA GLY A 156 12.39 -12.29 -22.88
C GLY A 156 13.07 -11.33 -21.91
N PHE A 157 12.38 -10.90 -20.85
CA PHE A 157 12.91 -9.98 -19.85
C PHE A 157 14.05 -10.62 -19.06
N SER A 158 15.13 -9.86 -18.85
CA SER A 158 16.09 -10.20 -17.81
C SER A 158 15.44 -10.05 -16.43
N LYS A 159 15.84 -10.87 -15.47
CA LYS A 159 15.42 -10.75 -14.06
C LYS A 159 15.47 -9.32 -13.55
N LYS A 160 16.61 -8.65 -13.71
CA LYS A 160 16.84 -7.30 -13.17
C LYS A 160 15.82 -6.29 -13.73
N PHE A 161 15.58 -6.35 -15.04
CA PHE A 161 14.59 -5.50 -15.68
C PHE A 161 13.16 -5.83 -15.22
N TYR A 162 12.83 -7.11 -15.12
CA TYR A 162 11.53 -7.55 -14.63
C TYR A 162 11.26 -7.07 -13.20
N LEU A 163 12.18 -7.28 -12.26
CA LEU A 163 12.01 -6.90 -10.85
C LEU A 163 11.89 -5.39 -10.68
N ASP A 164 12.68 -4.60 -11.43
CA ASP A 164 12.58 -3.14 -11.42
C ASP A 164 11.22 -2.64 -11.94
N GLN A 165 10.63 -3.32 -12.91
CA GLN A 165 9.38 -2.88 -13.54
C GLN A 165 8.12 -3.44 -12.88
N VAL A 166 8.14 -4.68 -12.37
CA VAL A 166 6.98 -5.32 -11.76
C VAL A 166 6.59 -4.66 -10.43
N HIS A 167 7.57 -4.15 -9.68
CA HIS A 167 7.35 -3.45 -8.40
C HIS A 167 7.08 -1.94 -8.55
N ARG A 168 7.00 -1.44 -9.79
CA ARG A 168 6.53 -0.08 -10.08
C ARG A 168 5.02 -0.15 -10.36
N PRO A 169 4.15 0.32 -9.46
CA PRO A 169 2.74 0.02 -9.60
C PRO A 169 2.09 0.82 -10.75
N ARG A 170 1.13 0.19 -11.43
CA ARG A 170 0.26 0.76 -12.45
C ARG A 170 -1.20 0.63 -12.01
N HIS A 171 -2.08 1.40 -12.65
CA HIS A 171 -3.52 1.31 -12.44
C HIS A 171 -4.24 1.10 -13.77
N TYR A 172 -5.01 0.02 -13.84
CA TYR A 172 -5.85 -0.25 -15.01
C TYR A 172 -7.12 0.60 -14.94
N LYS A 173 -7.60 1.07 -16.09
CA LYS A 173 -8.46 2.26 -16.18
C LYS A 173 -9.81 1.98 -15.53
N GLY A 174 -10.26 2.91 -14.68
CA GLY A 174 -11.54 2.80 -13.99
C GLY A 174 -11.61 1.64 -13.00
N GLY A 175 -10.47 1.17 -12.48
CA GLY A 175 -10.39 0.08 -11.51
C GLY A 175 -10.83 -1.29 -12.04
N ALA A 176 -10.92 -1.47 -13.36
CA ALA A 176 -11.18 -2.76 -13.96
C ALA A 176 -9.93 -3.65 -13.87
N SER A 177 -10.09 -4.98 -13.99
CA SER A 177 -8.94 -5.88 -14.05
C SER A 177 -8.35 -5.95 -15.46
N ALA A 178 -7.04 -5.71 -15.60
CA ALA A 178 -6.31 -5.90 -16.86
C ALA A 178 -6.51 -7.34 -17.40
N PRO A 179 -6.51 -7.66 -18.70
CA PRO A 179 -6.61 -9.05 -19.13
C PRO A 179 -5.31 -9.82 -18.84
N LEU A 180 -5.38 -10.98 -18.17
CA LEU A 180 -4.19 -11.84 -17.99
C LEU A 180 -4.04 -12.83 -19.15
N PHE A 181 -5.11 -13.55 -19.49
CA PHE A 181 -5.17 -14.48 -20.62
C PHE A 181 -5.94 -13.91 -21.81
N GLY A 182 -6.97 -13.10 -21.56
CA GLY A 182 -7.85 -12.55 -22.60
C GLY A 182 -8.71 -13.59 -23.34
N ASN A 183 -8.91 -14.76 -22.74
CA ASN A 183 -9.69 -15.86 -23.30
C ASN A 183 -10.52 -16.56 -22.19
N PHE A 184 -10.99 -17.79 -22.44
CA PHE A 184 -11.83 -18.54 -21.49
C PHE A 184 -11.16 -18.87 -20.14
N LEU A 185 -9.84 -18.72 -20.01
CA LEU A 185 -9.11 -18.89 -18.75
C LEU A 185 -9.14 -17.65 -17.85
N GLU A 186 -9.57 -16.49 -18.36
CA GLU A 186 -9.61 -15.23 -17.61
C GLU A 186 -10.37 -15.33 -16.26
N PRO A 187 -11.52 -16.03 -16.16
CA PRO A 187 -12.23 -16.18 -14.88
C PRO A 187 -11.39 -16.85 -13.78
N LEU A 188 -10.43 -17.71 -14.13
CA LEU A 188 -9.54 -18.36 -13.16
C LEU A 188 -8.54 -17.38 -12.50
N THR A 189 -8.38 -16.19 -13.08
CA THR A 189 -7.45 -15.16 -12.60
C THR A 189 -8.12 -14.09 -11.74
N LYS A 190 -9.43 -14.18 -11.55
CA LYS A 190 -10.24 -13.19 -10.84
C LYS A 190 -10.82 -13.82 -9.59
N THR A 191 -10.27 -13.47 -8.44
CA THR A 191 -10.70 -14.00 -7.14
C THR A 191 -11.28 -12.86 -6.30
N PRO A 192 -12.62 -12.76 -6.16
CA PRO A 192 -13.24 -11.83 -5.24
C PRO A 192 -12.83 -12.12 -3.79
N TRP A 193 -12.70 -11.09 -2.95
CA TRP A 193 -12.30 -11.22 -1.54
C TRP A 193 -13.14 -12.22 -0.74
N TRP A 194 -14.44 -12.29 -0.99
CA TRP A 194 -15.37 -13.16 -0.26
C TRP A 194 -15.19 -14.65 -0.60
N VAL A 195 -14.46 -15.00 -1.66
CA VAL A 195 -14.16 -16.41 -2.00
C VAL A 195 -13.33 -17.08 -0.90
N VAL A 196 -12.37 -16.34 -0.33
CA VAL A 196 -11.47 -16.87 0.72
C VAL A 196 -12.25 -17.34 1.95
N PRO A 197 -13.05 -16.51 2.65
CA PRO A 197 -13.79 -16.97 3.82
C PRO A 197 -14.89 -17.98 3.46
N THR A 198 -15.58 -17.82 2.33
CA THR A 198 -16.68 -18.73 1.96
C THR A 198 -16.20 -20.14 1.67
N LEU A 199 -15.02 -20.29 1.07
CA LEU A 199 -14.45 -21.60 0.77
C LEU A 199 -13.74 -22.21 1.98
N TRP A 200 -12.87 -21.44 2.64
CA TRP A 200 -11.94 -22.00 3.61
C TRP A 200 -12.47 -22.04 5.04
N LEU A 201 -13.37 -21.14 5.43
CA LEU A 201 -13.92 -21.14 6.79
C LEU A 201 -14.75 -22.41 7.09
N PRO A 202 -15.63 -22.90 6.18
CA PRO A 202 -16.30 -24.19 6.39
C PRO A 202 -15.33 -25.37 6.47
N CYS A 203 -14.30 -25.41 5.63
CA CYS A 203 -13.27 -26.45 5.66
C CYS A 203 -12.50 -26.47 6.98
N ALA A 204 -12.04 -25.31 7.45
CA ALA A 204 -11.34 -25.17 8.72
C ALA A 204 -12.25 -25.54 9.90
N SER A 205 -13.52 -25.11 9.85
CA SER A 205 -14.52 -25.41 10.89
C SER A 205 -14.81 -26.92 10.97
N TYR A 206 -14.97 -27.58 9.82
CA TYR A 206 -15.18 -29.03 9.77
C TYR A 206 -13.94 -29.80 10.24
N GLY A 207 -12.74 -29.39 9.84
CA GLY A 207 -11.50 -29.98 10.33
C GLY A 207 -11.33 -29.81 11.85
N LEU A 208 -11.71 -28.65 12.40
CA LEU A 208 -11.66 -28.39 13.83
C LEU A 208 -12.70 -29.24 14.60
N TYR A 209 -13.89 -29.43 14.01
CA TYR A 209 -14.87 -30.39 14.53
C TYR A 209 -14.31 -31.81 14.57
N LEU A 210 -13.67 -32.30 13.50
CA LEU A 210 -13.02 -33.61 13.50
C LEU A 210 -11.92 -33.72 14.57
N ALA A 211 -11.10 -32.67 14.71
CA ALA A 211 -10.08 -32.60 15.76
C ALA A 211 -10.69 -32.72 17.16
N SER A 212 -11.83 -32.07 17.41
CA SER A 212 -12.54 -32.12 18.69
C SER A 212 -13.02 -33.52 19.08
N GLN A 213 -13.26 -34.41 18.12
CA GLN A 213 -13.72 -35.78 18.40
C GLN A 213 -12.62 -36.68 18.99
N GLY A 214 -11.35 -36.33 18.76
CA GLY A 214 -10.20 -37.12 19.22
C GLY A 214 -9.31 -36.44 20.26
N LEU A 215 -9.61 -35.20 20.64
CA LEU A 215 -8.90 -34.47 21.69
C LEU A 215 -9.69 -34.50 23.01
N GLN A 216 -8.95 -34.52 24.12
CA GLN A 216 -9.50 -34.81 25.45
C GLN A 216 -10.49 -33.74 25.97
N SER A 217 -10.31 -32.48 25.57
CA SER A 217 -11.17 -31.38 26.01
C SER A 217 -11.18 -30.22 25.01
N PRO A 218 -12.22 -29.37 25.03
CA PRO A 218 -12.26 -28.15 24.21
C PRO A 218 -11.09 -27.20 24.44
N LEU A 219 -10.54 -27.17 25.67
CA LEU A 219 -9.38 -26.35 25.99
C LEU A 219 -8.12 -26.81 25.24
N VAL A 220 -7.93 -28.12 25.12
CA VAL A 220 -6.80 -28.70 24.35
C VAL A 220 -6.97 -28.40 22.86
N VAL A 221 -8.19 -28.48 22.34
CA VAL A 221 -8.51 -28.10 20.94
C VAL A 221 -8.16 -26.62 20.72
N ALA A 222 -8.63 -25.74 21.61
CA ALA A 222 -8.36 -24.30 21.53
C ALA A 222 -6.85 -24.00 21.61
N ALA A 223 -6.10 -24.68 22.48
CA ALA A 223 -4.66 -24.50 22.59
C ALA A 223 -3.92 -24.84 21.28
N TYR A 224 -4.24 -25.99 20.66
CA TYR A 224 -3.64 -26.36 19.37
C TYR A 224 -4.06 -25.41 18.24
N PHE A 225 -5.32 -24.99 18.22
CA PHE A 225 -5.80 -24.01 17.25
C PHE A 225 -5.08 -22.67 17.39
N LEU A 226 -4.96 -22.14 18.61
CA LEU A 226 -4.26 -20.89 18.88
C LEU A 226 -2.76 -20.99 18.59
N PHE A 227 -2.15 -22.14 18.83
CA PHE A 227 -0.77 -22.41 18.42
C PHE A 227 -0.62 -22.32 16.89
N GLY A 228 -1.54 -22.93 16.14
CA GLY A 228 -1.57 -22.83 14.68
C GLY A 228 -1.78 -21.40 14.17
N LEU A 229 -2.69 -20.65 14.80
CA LEU A 229 -2.96 -19.26 14.48
C LEU A 229 -1.75 -18.35 14.75
N PHE A 230 -1.06 -18.53 15.87
CA PHE A 230 0.17 -17.82 16.15
C PHE A 230 1.25 -18.16 15.11
N PHE A 231 1.42 -19.45 14.81
CA PHE A 231 2.43 -19.90 13.85
C PHE A 231 2.13 -19.41 12.42
N TRP A 232 0.86 -19.21 12.05
CA TRP A 232 0.50 -18.56 10.80
C TRP A 232 1.18 -17.20 10.64
N THR A 233 1.23 -16.37 11.69
CA THR A 233 1.85 -15.03 11.58
C THR A 233 3.33 -15.11 11.18
N LEU A 234 4.03 -16.17 11.59
CA LEU A 234 5.41 -16.42 11.17
C LEU A 234 5.47 -16.94 9.73
N ILE A 235 4.54 -17.84 9.34
CA ILE A 235 4.43 -18.32 7.96
C ILE A 235 4.15 -17.15 7.01
N GLU A 236 3.21 -16.27 7.35
CA GLU A 236 2.91 -15.03 6.61
C GLU A 236 4.19 -14.25 6.35
N TYR A 237 4.93 -13.90 7.41
CA TYR A 237 6.18 -13.15 7.31
C TYR A 237 7.20 -13.86 6.41
N CYS A 238 7.43 -15.15 6.62
CA CYS A 238 8.41 -15.92 5.85
C CYS A 238 8.00 -16.08 4.38
N MET A 239 6.73 -16.34 4.09
CA MET A 239 6.25 -16.45 2.72
C MET A 239 6.33 -15.11 2.00
N HIS A 240 5.90 -14.03 2.65
CA HIS A 240 5.95 -12.70 2.06
C HIS A 240 7.40 -12.29 1.75
N ARG A 241 8.31 -12.49 2.69
CA ARG A 241 9.73 -12.11 2.53
C ARG A 241 10.54 -13.02 1.61
N PHE A 242 10.40 -14.34 1.71
CA PHE A 242 11.33 -15.29 1.07
C PHE A 242 10.74 -16.04 -0.13
N LEU A 243 9.43 -15.94 -0.37
CA LEU A 243 8.78 -16.57 -1.52
C LEU A 243 8.13 -15.54 -2.44
N PHE A 244 7.37 -14.61 -1.88
CA PHE A 244 6.67 -13.57 -2.65
C PHE A 244 7.67 -12.51 -3.11
N HIS A 245 8.57 -12.06 -2.24
CA HIS A 245 9.75 -11.24 -2.55
C HIS A 245 11.02 -12.07 -2.74
N LEU A 246 10.95 -13.11 -3.60
CA LEU A 246 12.15 -13.90 -3.92
C LEU A 246 13.24 -13.03 -4.60
N ASP A 247 12.81 -12.02 -5.35
CA ASP A 247 13.59 -10.89 -5.87
C ASP A 247 15.00 -11.26 -6.33
N ASP A 248 16.03 -10.84 -5.61
CA ASP A 248 17.43 -11.04 -6.01
C ASP A 248 17.82 -12.52 -6.15
N TYR A 249 17.12 -13.43 -5.46
CA TYR A 249 17.31 -14.88 -5.57
C TYR A 249 16.55 -15.51 -6.74
N LEU A 250 15.69 -14.76 -7.44
CA LEU A 250 15.00 -15.24 -8.63
C LEU A 250 16.04 -15.67 -9.69
N PRO A 251 15.87 -16.82 -10.36
CA PRO A 251 16.67 -17.18 -11.52
C PRO A 251 16.31 -16.31 -12.73
N ASP A 252 17.28 -16.03 -13.60
CA ASP A 252 17.03 -15.35 -14.88
C ASP A 252 16.40 -16.32 -15.89
N ASN A 253 15.15 -16.70 -15.61
CA ASN A 253 14.42 -17.73 -16.32
C ASN A 253 12.93 -17.40 -16.35
N ARG A 254 12.33 -17.48 -17.55
CA ARG A 254 10.93 -17.14 -17.81
C ARG A 254 9.92 -17.87 -16.90
N VAL A 255 10.19 -19.11 -16.52
CA VAL A 255 9.28 -19.92 -15.69
C VAL A 255 9.21 -19.32 -14.28
N PHE A 256 10.37 -18.98 -13.72
CA PHE A 256 10.46 -18.37 -12.39
C PHE A 256 9.91 -16.94 -12.38
N ILE A 257 10.21 -16.15 -13.41
CA ILE A 257 9.61 -14.80 -13.60
C ILE A 257 8.07 -14.90 -13.66
N THR A 258 7.55 -15.86 -14.41
CA THR A 258 6.09 -16.05 -14.51
C THR A 258 5.50 -16.54 -13.18
N ALA A 259 6.19 -17.44 -12.47
CA ALA A 259 5.76 -17.90 -11.15
C ALA A 259 5.72 -16.74 -10.14
N HIS A 260 6.77 -15.91 -10.09
CA HIS A 260 6.81 -14.70 -9.27
C HIS A 260 5.66 -13.74 -9.60
N PHE A 261 5.41 -13.50 -10.90
CA PHE A 261 4.31 -12.66 -11.34
C PHE A 261 2.95 -13.16 -10.84
N LEU A 262 2.70 -14.47 -10.89
CA LEU A 262 1.44 -15.06 -10.44
C LEU A 262 1.31 -15.16 -8.91
N LEU A 263 2.42 -15.28 -8.18
CA LEU A 263 2.44 -15.38 -6.71
C LEU A 263 2.21 -14.04 -6.03
N HIS A 264 2.89 -12.99 -6.50
CA HIS A 264 2.82 -11.67 -5.85
C HIS A 264 3.11 -10.49 -6.78
N GLY A 265 3.91 -10.69 -7.83
CA GLY A 265 4.28 -9.58 -8.73
C GLY A 265 3.09 -8.88 -9.39
N VAL A 266 2.03 -9.60 -9.76
CA VAL A 266 0.81 -8.98 -10.32
C VAL A 266 0.13 -8.05 -9.32
N HIS A 267 0.21 -8.35 -8.03
CA HIS A 267 -0.35 -7.50 -6.98
C HIS A 267 0.45 -6.20 -6.85
N HIS A 268 1.79 -6.25 -6.77
CA HIS A 268 2.60 -5.03 -6.80
C HIS A 268 2.47 -4.23 -8.09
N TYR A 269 2.29 -4.92 -9.23
CA TYR A 269 2.13 -4.26 -10.52
C TYR A 269 0.76 -3.58 -10.67
N LEU A 270 -0.30 -4.15 -10.07
CA LEU A 270 -1.68 -3.64 -10.12
C LEU A 270 -2.33 -3.69 -8.73
N PRO A 271 -1.87 -2.89 -7.75
CA PRO A 271 -2.23 -3.04 -6.33
C PRO A 271 -3.71 -2.78 -6.05
N MET A 272 -4.33 -1.94 -6.87
CA MET A 272 -5.74 -1.57 -6.74
C MET A 272 -6.71 -2.46 -7.55
N ASP A 273 -6.24 -3.55 -8.18
CA ASP A 273 -7.10 -4.53 -8.85
C ASP A 273 -7.77 -5.47 -7.83
N LYS A 274 -9.04 -5.19 -7.52
CA LYS A 274 -9.85 -5.90 -6.50
C LYS A 274 -9.97 -7.41 -6.72
N TYR A 275 -9.67 -7.92 -7.90
CA TYR A 275 -9.78 -9.35 -8.20
C TYR A 275 -8.42 -10.07 -8.26
N ARG A 276 -7.31 -9.36 -8.03
CA ARG A 276 -5.93 -9.88 -8.14
C ARG A 276 -5.07 -9.61 -6.91
N LEU A 277 -5.72 -9.52 -5.76
CA LEU A 277 -5.05 -9.32 -4.48
C LEU A 277 -5.06 -10.62 -3.67
N VAL A 278 -6.25 -11.15 -3.37
CA VAL A 278 -6.38 -12.38 -2.56
C VAL A 278 -5.90 -13.61 -3.34
N MET A 279 -5.36 -14.58 -2.62
CA MET A 279 -4.76 -15.75 -3.25
C MET A 279 -5.84 -16.63 -3.92
N PRO A 280 -5.74 -16.92 -5.23
CA PRO A 280 -6.67 -17.83 -5.88
C PRO A 280 -6.66 -19.21 -5.21
N PRO A 281 -7.82 -19.86 -4.97
CA PRO A 281 -7.88 -21.15 -4.29
C PRO A 281 -6.98 -22.24 -4.90
N THR A 282 -6.82 -22.23 -6.23
CA THR A 282 -5.93 -23.14 -6.95
C THR A 282 -4.48 -23.00 -6.52
N LEU A 283 -3.98 -21.78 -6.41
CA LEU A 283 -2.61 -21.50 -5.97
C LEU A 283 -2.45 -21.74 -4.47
N PHE A 284 -3.46 -21.35 -3.68
CA PHE A 284 -3.46 -21.59 -2.24
C PHE A 284 -3.37 -23.08 -1.89
N VAL A 285 -4.09 -23.97 -2.59
CA VAL A 285 -3.99 -25.43 -2.36
C VAL A 285 -2.56 -25.93 -2.57
N VAL A 286 -1.88 -25.46 -3.62
CA VAL A 286 -0.49 -25.84 -3.90
C VAL A 286 0.44 -25.37 -2.77
N LEU A 287 0.27 -24.14 -2.30
CA LEU A 287 1.10 -23.57 -1.23
C LEU A 287 0.79 -24.19 0.14
N ALA A 288 -0.46 -24.51 0.44
CA ALA A 288 -0.90 -25.04 1.73
C ALA A 288 -0.60 -26.53 1.93
N THR A 289 -0.60 -27.32 0.83
CA THR A 289 -0.32 -28.76 0.86
C THR A 289 0.98 -29.16 1.56
N PRO A 290 2.15 -28.54 1.30
CA PRO A 290 3.38 -28.86 2.03
C PRO A 290 3.26 -28.59 3.54
N PHE A 291 2.56 -27.52 3.96
CA PHE A 291 2.32 -27.24 5.38
C PHE A 291 1.41 -28.28 6.03
N TRP A 292 0.38 -28.77 5.33
CA TRP A 292 -0.44 -29.90 5.80
C TRP A 292 0.42 -31.14 6.06
N LYS A 293 1.31 -31.48 5.12
CA LYS A 293 2.22 -32.64 5.28
C LYS A 293 3.21 -32.42 6.42
N LEU A 294 3.76 -31.21 6.53
CA LEU A 294 4.73 -30.86 7.57
C LEU A 294 4.13 -30.96 8.97
N VAL A 295 2.95 -30.37 9.20
CA VAL A 295 2.32 -30.41 10.53
C VAL A 295 1.94 -31.84 10.92
N HIS A 296 1.47 -32.67 9.98
CA HIS A 296 1.18 -34.08 10.26
C HIS A 296 2.43 -34.93 10.49
N PHE A 297 3.57 -34.52 9.93
CA PHE A 297 4.85 -35.15 10.20
C PHE A 297 5.35 -34.78 11.61
N LEU A 298 5.34 -33.49 11.97
CA LEU A 298 5.81 -32.99 13.26
C LEU A 298 4.94 -33.45 14.44
N PHE A 299 3.61 -33.54 14.22
CA PHE A 299 2.63 -33.96 15.21
C PHE A 299 2.08 -35.36 14.90
N SER A 300 2.96 -36.26 14.41
CA SER A 300 2.57 -37.62 13.99
C SER A 300 1.98 -38.48 15.11
N TYR A 301 2.23 -38.12 16.37
CA TYR A 301 1.64 -38.77 17.55
C TYR A 301 0.12 -38.57 17.68
N SER A 302 -0.44 -37.53 17.06
CA SER A 302 -1.88 -37.26 17.10
C SER A 302 -2.35 -36.55 15.84
N TRP A 303 -3.05 -37.30 14.98
CA TRP A 303 -3.71 -36.75 13.78
C TRP A 303 -4.67 -35.60 14.13
N TYR A 304 -5.39 -35.71 15.26
CA TYR A 304 -6.33 -34.69 15.72
C TYR A 304 -5.62 -33.41 16.16
N ALA A 305 -4.46 -33.51 16.83
CA ALA A 305 -3.65 -32.34 17.18
C ALA A 305 -3.11 -31.64 15.93
N ALA A 306 -2.51 -32.40 14.99
CA ALA A 306 -2.03 -31.87 13.72
C ALA A 306 -3.13 -31.15 12.93
N THR A 307 -4.33 -31.73 12.90
CA THR A 307 -5.50 -31.14 12.24
C THR A 307 -5.96 -29.85 12.93
N ALA A 308 -6.03 -29.80 14.27
CA ALA A 308 -6.39 -28.58 14.99
C ALA A 308 -5.40 -27.43 14.74
N ILE A 309 -4.10 -27.72 14.74
CA ILE A 309 -3.05 -26.74 14.41
C ILE A 309 -3.20 -26.25 12.97
N TYR A 310 -3.39 -27.16 12.02
CA TYR A 310 -3.60 -26.78 10.62
C TYR A 310 -4.83 -25.90 10.44
N CYS A 311 -5.96 -26.23 11.08
CA CYS A 311 -7.16 -25.41 11.04
C CYS A 311 -6.94 -24.01 11.64
N GLY A 312 -6.15 -23.90 12.72
CA GLY A 312 -5.70 -22.62 13.27
C GLY A 312 -4.89 -21.81 12.27
N GLY A 313 -3.98 -22.47 11.55
CA GLY A 313 -3.20 -21.86 10.48
C GLY A 313 -4.06 -21.38 9.29
N ILE A 314 -5.02 -22.20 8.84
CA ILE A 314 -5.96 -21.82 7.77
C ILE A 314 -6.84 -20.65 8.20
N PHE A 315 -7.29 -20.62 9.46
CA PHE A 315 -8.02 -19.47 9.97
C PHE A 315 -7.16 -18.21 9.99
N GLY A 316 -5.90 -18.32 10.42
CA GLY A 316 -4.92 -17.23 10.31
C GLY A 316 -4.76 -16.72 8.88
N TYR A 317 -4.66 -17.63 7.91
CA TYR A 317 -4.64 -17.29 6.48
C TYR A 317 -5.87 -16.49 6.04
N ILE A 318 -7.07 -16.92 6.44
CA ILE A 318 -8.31 -16.19 6.10
C ILE A 318 -8.25 -14.78 6.68
N CYS A 319 -7.81 -14.63 7.93
CA CYS A 319 -7.63 -13.32 8.55
C CYS A 319 -6.61 -12.46 7.77
N TYR A 320 -5.47 -13.04 7.40
CA TYR A 320 -4.45 -12.38 6.60
C TYR A 320 -4.97 -11.87 5.26
N ASP A 321 -5.59 -12.72 4.44
CA ASP A 321 -6.02 -12.35 3.08
C ASP A 321 -7.12 -11.28 3.13
N LEU A 322 -8.02 -11.37 4.12
CA LEU A 322 -9.05 -10.36 4.35
C LEU A 322 -8.46 -9.04 4.84
N THR A 323 -7.54 -9.08 5.82
CA THR A 323 -6.81 -7.90 6.26
C THR A 323 -6.11 -7.25 5.07
N HIS A 324 -5.33 -8.02 4.32
CA HIS A 324 -4.59 -7.53 3.15
C HIS A 324 -5.52 -6.83 2.15
N TYR A 325 -6.65 -7.45 1.82
CA TYR A 325 -7.63 -6.86 0.91
C TYR A 325 -8.20 -5.53 1.42
N PHE A 326 -8.62 -5.49 2.68
CA PHE A 326 -9.25 -4.28 3.24
C PHE A 326 -8.25 -3.15 3.51
N LEU A 327 -6.96 -3.46 3.71
CA LEU A 327 -5.91 -2.44 3.77
C LEU A 327 -5.81 -1.65 2.45
N HIS A 328 -6.02 -2.30 1.30
CA HIS A 328 -5.99 -1.61 -0.01
C HIS A 328 -7.30 -0.91 -0.38
N HIS A 329 -8.45 -1.49 -0.02
CA HIS A 329 -9.71 -1.12 -0.67
C HIS A 329 -10.75 -0.43 0.20
N GLU A 330 -10.53 -0.33 1.51
CA GLU A 330 -11.51 0.27 2.42
C GLU A 330 -10.91 1.44 3.23
N ASN A 331 -11.80 2.31 3.68
CA ASN A 331 -11.46 3.29 4.71
C ASN A 331 -11.64 2.65 6.08
N LEU A 332 -10.52 2.32 6.71
CA LEU A 332 -10.49 1.53 7.93
C LEU A 332 -10.62 2.39 9.19
N PRO A 333 -11.09 1.83 10.32
CA PRO A 333 -11.12 2.52 11.60
C PRO A 333 -9.74 3.02 12.04
N LEU A 334 -9.70 4.07 12.88
CA LEU A 334 -8.47 4.75 13.30
C LEU A 334 -7.37 3.80 13.82
N TRP A 335 -7.74 2.79 14.61
CA TRP A 335 -6.79 1.82 15.18
C TRP A 335 -6.19 0.85 14.14
N TYR A 336 -6.72 0.81 12.92
CA TYR A 336 -6.23 -0.04 11.82
C TYR A 336 -5.62 0.79 10.69
N LYS A 337 -5.84 2.11 10.65
CA LYS A 337 -5.24 3.02 9.66
C LYS A 337 -3.71 3.00 9.69
N GLN A 338 -3.09 2.83 10.87
CA GLN A 338 -1.63 2.75 10.95
C GLN A 338 -1.07 1.51 10.22
N LEU A 339 -1.78 0.37 10.29
CA LEU A 339 -1.41 -0.82 9.55
C LEU A 339 -1.63 -0.62 8.04
N LYS A 340 -2.70 0.10 7.65
CA LYS A 340 -2.94 0.50 6.26
C LYS A 340 -1.79 1.36 5.72
N LYS A 341 -1.44 2.45 6.40
CA LYS A 341 -0.31 3.33 6.02
C LYS A 341 0.98 2.54 5.89
N TYR A 342 1.25 1.63 6.83
CA TYR A 342 2.44 0.79 6.80
C TYR A 342 2.48 -0.15 5.59
N HIS A 343 1.38 -0.87 5.33
CA HIS A 343 1.30 -1.80 4.21
C HIS A 343 1.32 -1.08 2.86
N LEU A 344 0.63 0.06 2.73
CA LEU A 344 0.66 0.84 1.50
C LEU A 344 2.06 1.44 1.27
N ALA A 345 2.76 1.88 2.30
CA ALA A 345 4.16 2.31 2.17
C ALA A 345 5.08 1.19 1.66
N HIS A 346 4.81 -0.07 1.99
CA HIS A 346 5.53 -1.19 1.37
C HIS A 346 5.30 -1.25 -0.16
N HIS A 347 4.13 -0.86 -0.66
CA HIS A 347 3.83 -0.82 -2.11
C HIS A 347 4.40 0.40 -2.83
N PHE A 348 4.22 1.61 -2.29
CA PHE A 348 4.59 2.85 -2.99
C PHE A 348 5.94 3.44 -2.56
N LEU A 349 6.46 3.07 -1.38
CA LEU A 349 7.75 3.53 -0.87
C LEU A 349 8.80 2.42 -1.02
N ASP A 350 8.82 1.40 -0.17
CA ASP A 350 9.89 0.40 -0.15
C ASP A 350 9.39 -1.04 0.04
N TYR A 351 9.40 -1.81 -1.05
CA TYR A 351 8.96 -3.21 -1.05
C TYR A 351 9.99 -4.18 -0.44
N GLU A 352 11.20 -3.71 -0.11
CA GLU A 352 12.23 -4.54 0.56
C GLU A 352 12.05 -4.58 2.10
N LEU A 353 11.07 -3.85 2.64
CA LEU A 353 10.73 -3.76 4.07
C LEU A 353 9.22 -3.90 4.26
N GLY A 354 8.75 -4.15 5.49
CA GLY A 354 7.32 -4.18 5.79
C GLY A 354 6.61 -5.45 5.31
N PHE A 355 7.19 -6.62 5.59
CA PHE A 355 6.63 -7.90 5.16
C PHE A 355 5.46 -8.38 6.04
N GLY A 356 5.29 -7.82 7.23
CA GLY A 356 4.16 -8.11 8.10
C GLY A 356 2.89 -7.38 7.65
N VAL A 357 1.85 -8.11 7.25
CA VAL A 357 0.58 -7.54 6.77
C VAL A 357 -0.48 -7.54 7.88
N THR A 358 -0.55 -8.59 8.70
CA THR A 358 -1.45 -8.64 9.87
C THR A 358 -0.90 -7.88 11.06
N SER A 359 0.43 -7.78 11.18
CA SER A 359 1.11 -7.01 12.23
C SER A 359 2.58 -6.76 11.87
N LYS A 360 3.18 -5.73 12.47
CA LYS A 360 4.63 -5.43 12.35
C LYS A 360 5.52 -6.31 13.22
N PHE A 361 4.97 -7.24 13.99
CA PHE A 361 5.68 -7.96 15.05
C PHE A 361 6.94 -8.66 14.52
N TRP A 362 6.82 -9.41 13.43
CA TRP A 362 7.98 -10.12 12.86
C TRP A 362 8.95 -9.19 12.14
N ASP A 363 8.48 -8.07 11.58
CA ASP A 363 9.36 -7.04 11.04
C ASP A 363 10.27 -6.44 12.11
N GLN A 364 9.72 -6.17 13.30
CA GLN A 364 10.49 -5.67 14.45
C GLN A 364 11.50 -6.70 14.96
N ILE A 365 11.08 -7.98 15.07
CA ILE A 365 11.95 -9.08 15.51
C ILE A 365 13.11 -9.31 14.53
N PHE A 366 12.86 -9.25 13.22
CA PHE A 366 13.84 -9.58 12.19
C PHE A 366 14.48 -8.36 11.52
N GLY A 367 14.21 -7.14 12.01
CA GLY A 367 14.84 -5.90 11.55
C GLY A 367 14.45 -5.49 10.13
N THR A 368 13.20 -5.74 9.73
CA THR A 368 12.63 -5.35 8.42
C THR A 368 11.48 -4.34 8.56
N GLU A 369 11.41 -3.63 9.68
CA GLU A 369 10.39 -2.61 9.91
C GLU A 369 10.57 -1.40 8.98
N LEU A 370 9.53 -1.10 8.21
CA LEU A 370 9.49 0.05 7.33
C LEU A 370 9.33 1.34 8.15
N GLN A 371 10.32 2.22 8.07
CA GLN A 371 10.32 3.50 8.78
C GLN A 371 9.48 4.52 8.01
N THR A 372 8.23 4.71 8.42
CA THR A 372 7.26 5.59 7.74
C THR A 372 7.35 7.07 8.13
N SER A 373 8.46 7.56 8.70
CA SER A 373 8.60 8.97 9.11
C SER A 373 9.82 9.67 8.49
N LEU A 374 9.58 10.88 7.95
CA LEU A 374 10.62 11.89 7.77
C LEU A 374 11.29 12.09 9.12
N LYS A 375 12.59 11.78 9.21
CA LYS A 375 13.38 12.11 10.38
C LYS A 375 13.31 13.61 10.62
N THR A 376 12.61 14.03 11.67
CA THR A 376 12.91 15.30 12.34
C THR A 376 14.34 15.19 12.85
N LYS A 377 15.20 16.06 12.32
CA LYS A 377 16.55 16.27 12.82
C LYS A 377 16.54 17.35 13.89
#